data_AF-A0A2D4GVN8-F1
#
_entry.id   AF-A0A2D4GVN8-F1
#
_cell.length_a   1.000
_cell.length_b   1.000
_cell.length_c   1.000
_cell.angle_alpha   90.00
_cell.angle_beta   90.00
_cell.angle_gamma   90.00
#
_symmetry.space_group_name_H-M   'P 1'
#
loop_
_entity.id
_entity.type
_entity.pdbx_description
1 polymer ?
#
loop_
_entity_poly.entity_id
_entity_poly.type
_entity_poly.pdbx_seq_one_letter_code
_entity_poly.pdbx_strand_id
1 'polypeptide(L)'
;DIYNAVMEAFLSQDIRPEKVVSVTSDGAPSMVGATSGFIQFFVKETKHEVIQFHCILHQAALCASESSKKFDNVLKDVTKMVNYIMAHALNFQQFQALVEEVQAQYNCLL
;
A
#
# COMPACT_ATOMS: atom_id res chain seq x y z
N ASP A 1 21.04 2.42 -11.07
CA ASP A 1 20.14 1.99 -12.15
C ASP A 1 19.32 0.80 -11.65
N ILE A 2 18.02 0.73 -11.95
CA ILE A 2 17.11 -0.31 -11.43
C ILE A 2 17.49 -1.68 -11.99
N TYR A 3 17.81 -1.75 -13.28
CA TYR A 3 18.15 -3.01 -13.92
C TYR A 3 19.40 -3.64 -13.28
N ASN A 4 20.48 -2.87 -13.18
CA ASN A 4 21.71 -3.33 -12.54
C ASN A 4 21.48 -3.79 -11.09
N ALA A 5 20.73 -3.02 -10.30
CA ALA A 5 20.43 -3.39 -8.91
C ALA A 5 19.65 -4.72 -8.80
N VAL A 6 18.69 -4.97 -9.70
CA VAL A 6 17.95 -6.23 -9.74
C VAL A 6 18.83 -7.38 -10.20
N MET A 7 19.70 -7.18 -11.20
CA MET A 7 20.62 -8.23 -11.66
C MET A 7 21.67 -8.58 -10.59
N GLU A 8 22.19 -7.60 -9.86
CA GLU A 8 23.07 -7.83 -8.71
C GLU A 8 22.34 -8.61 -7.60
N ALA A 9 21.08 -8.25 -7.32
CA ALA A 9 20.26 -8.98 -6.36
C ALA A 9 20.02 -10.43 -6.80
N PHE A 10 19.69 -10.66 -8.08
CA PHE A 10 19.52 -12.00 -8.63
C PHE A 10 20.80 -12.83 -8.53
N LEU A 11 21.95 -12.25 -8.89
CA LEU A 11 23.25 -12.91 -8.74
C LEU A 11 23.53 -13.29 -7.28
N SER A 12 23.24 -12.38 -6.33
CA SER A 12 23.45 -12.65 -4.90
C SER A 12 22.57 -13.79 -4.34
N GLN A 13 21.45 -14.06 -4.99
CA GLN A 13 20.47 -15.08 -4.60
C GLN A 13 20.50 -16.33 -5.51
N ASP A 14 21.47 -16.42 -6.43
CA ASP A 14 21.55 -17.49 -7.45
C ASP A 14 20.25 -17.65 -8.27
N ILE A 15 19.58 -16.52 -8.54
CA ILE A 15 18.38 -16.47 -9.37
C ILE A 15 18.81 -16.28 -10.82
N ARG A 16 18.37 -17.20 -11.68
CA ARG A 16 18.56 -17.07 -13.12
C ARG A 16 17.45 -16.20 -13.71
N PRO A 17 17.77 -15.06 -14.35
CA PRO A 17 16.79 -14.18 -14.97
C PRO A 17 15.80 -14.91 -15.88
N GLU A 18 16.28 -15.90 -16.63
CA GLU A 18 15.50 -16.66 -17.63
C GLU A 18 14.48 -17.61 -17.00
N LYS A 19 14.50 -17.77 -15.68
CA LYS A 19 13.53 -18.56 -14.91
C LYS A 19 12.45 -17.71 -14.25
N VAL A 20 12.50 -16.39 -14.38
CA VAL A 20 11.53 -15.49 -13.76
C VAL A 20 10.21 -15.55 -14.51
N VAL A 21 9.18 -16.11 -13.89
CA VAL A 21 7.85 -16.25 -14.54
C VAL A 21 7.01 -14.98 -14.40
N SER A 22 7.21 -14.21 -13.32
CA SER A 22 6.38 -13.05 -13.03
C SER A 22 7.14 -11.98 -12.26
N VAL A 23 6.74 -10.72 -12.45
CA VAL A 23 7.21 -9.56 -11.69
C VAL A 23 6.01 -8.84 -11.11
N THR A 24 6.10 -8.53 -9.81
CA THR A 24 5.14 -7.66 -9.12
C THR A 24 5.82 -6.32 -8.85
N SER A 25 5.19 -5.22 -9.26
CA SER A 25 5.73 -3.86 -9.04
C SER A 25 4.67 -2.92 -8.47
N ASP A 26 5.09 -1.82 -7.87
CA ASP A 26 4.18 -0.74 -7.44
C ASP A 26 3.49 -0.03 -8.62
N GLY A 27 3.81 -0.37 -9.87
CA GLY A 27 3.24 0.28 -11.05
C GLY A 27 3.88 1.64 -11.38
N ALA A 28 4.99 2.00 -10.73
CA ALA A 28 5.70 3.23 -11.07
C ALA A 28 6.14 3.22 -12.55
N PRO A 29 6.13 4.37 -13.25
CA PRO A 29 6.55 4.43 -14.66
C PRO A 29 7.94 3.88 -14.95
N SER A 30 8.85 3.95 -13.96
CA SER A 30 10.19 3.35 -14.04
C SER A 30 10.18 1.81 -14.06
N MET A 31 9.12 1.17 -13.58
CA MET A 31 8.94 -0.29 -13.57
C MET A 31 8.14 -0.76 -14.79
N VAL A 32 7.00 -0.13 -15.05
CA VAL A 32 6.00 -0.59 -16.05
C VAL A 32 6.00 0.22 -17.36
N GLY A 33 6.83 1.25 -17.48
CA GLY A 33 6.86 2.12 -18.66
C GLY A 33 7.11 1.34 -19.95
N ALA A 34 6.30 1.61 -20.98
CA ALA A 34 6.32 0.87 -22.25
C ALA A 34 7.64 1.01 -23.04
N THR A 35 8.39 2.09 -22.82
CA THR A 35 9.66 2.35 -23.53
C THR A 35 10.87 2.18 -22.62
N SER A 36 10.78 2.68 -21.39
CA SER A 36 11.90 2.80 -20.46
C SER A 36 11.66 2.13 -19.10
N GLY A 37 10.62 1.31 -18.99
CA GLY A 37 10.34 0.55 -17.77
C GLY A 37 11.26 -0.65 -17.61
N PHE A 38 11.68 -0.93 -16.37
CA PHE A 38 12.50 -2.10 -16.04
C PHE A 38 11.93 -3.38 -16.62
N ILE A 39 10.62 -3.64 -16.46
CA ILE A 39 10.01 -4.91 -16.90
C ILE A 39 10.10 -5.04 -18.42
N GLN A 40 9.92 -3.95 -19.15
CA GLN A 40 10.05 -3.94 -20.60
C GLN A 40 11.47 -4.26 -21.06
N PHE A 41 12.49 -3.73 -20.38
CA PHE A 41 13.88 -4.08 -20.63
C PHE A 41 14.17 -5.53 -20.26
N PHE A 42 13.72 -5.97 -19.10
CA PHE A 42 13.92 -7.32 -18.60
C PHE A 42 13.37 -8.39 -19.55
N VAL A 43 12.16 -8.20 -20.08
CA VAL A 43 11.55 -9.10 -21.09
C VAL A 43 12.36 -9.12 -22.40
N LYS A 44 12.90 -7.97 -22.84
CA LYS A 44 13.73 -7.90 -24.06
C LYS A 44 15.04 -8.69 -23.90
N GLU A 45 15.69 -8.56 -22.75
CA GLU A 45 16.96 -9.23 -22.46
C GLU A 45 16.80 -10.73 -22.25
N THR A 46 15.79 -11.14 -21.47
CA THR A 46 15.53 -12.56 -21.16
C THR A 46 14.86 -13.32 -22.31
N LYS A 47 14.27 -12.60 -23.28
CA LYS A 47 13.62 -13.16 -24.48
C LYS A 47 12.50 -14.16 -24.17
N HIS A 48 11.86 -14.05 -23.01
CA HIS A 48 10.64 -14.79 -22.69
C HIS A 48 9.59 -13.86 -22.10
N GLU A 49 8.35 -14.30 -22.13
CA GLU A 49 7.24 -13.57 -21.53
C GLU A 49 7.33 -13.59 -20.01
N VAL A 50 6.95 -12.48 -19.36
CA VAL A 50 6.91 -12.33 -17.90
C VAL A 50 5.55 -11.78 -17.53
N ILE A 51 4.84 -12.47 -16.64
CA ILE A 51 3.53 -12.04 -16.15
C ILE A 51 3.74 -10.83 -15.23
N GLN A 52 3.02 -9.75 -15.48
CA GLN A 52 3.14 -8.51 -14.73
C GLN A 52 1.97 -8.36 -13.76
N PHE A 53 2.28 -8.11 -12.49
CA PHE A 53 1.29 -7.80 -11.47
C PHE A 53 1.56 -6.43 -10.85
N HIS A 54 0.49 -5.77 -10.44
CA HIS A 54 0.59 -4.66 -9.50
C HIS A 54 0.71 -5.20 -8.07
N CYS A 55 1.53 -4.55 -7.25
CA CYS A 55 1.67 -4.87 -5.84
C CYS A 55 0.33 -4.71 -5.14
N ILE A 56 -0.19 -5.80 -4.57
CA ILE A 56 -1.50 -5.81 -3.91
C ILE A 56 -1.56 -4.81 -2.75
N LEU A 57 -0.45 -4.61 -2.03
CA LEU A 57 -0.36 -3.63 -0.95
C LEU A 57 -0.47 -2.19 -1.49
N HIS A 58 0.18 -1.91 -2.62
CA HIS A 58 0.08 -0.60 -3.27
C HIS A 58 -1.34 -0.36 -3.80
N GLN A 59 -1.95 -1.35 -4.44
CA GLN A 59 -3.34 -1.28 -4.91
C GLN A 59 -4.32 -1.09 -3.75
N ALA A 60 -4.16 -1.83 -2.65
CA ALA A 60 -5.00 -1.67 -1.46
C ALA A 60 -4.87 -0.25 -0.87
N ALA A 61 -3.65 0.28 -0.76
CA ALA A 61 -3.40 1.65 -0.30
C ALA A 61 -4.03 2.68 -1.23
N LEU A 62 -3.91 2.51 -2.55
CA LEU A 62 -4.58 3.36 -3.54
C LEU A 62 -6.10 3.30 -3.39
N CYS A 63 -6.69 2.10 -3.30
CA CYS A 63 -8.13 1.94 -3.11
C CYS A 63 -8.61 2.60 -1.82
N ALA A 64 -7.86 2.47 -0.72
CA ALA A 64 -8.18 3.13 0.54
C ALA A 64 -8.11 4.66 0.40
N SER A 65 -7.08 5.19 -0.28
CA SER A 65 -6.93 6.63 -0.52
C SER A 65 -8.01 7.21 -1.45
N GLU A 66 -8.46 6.44 -2.43
CA GLU A 66 -9.52 6.88 -3.34
C GLU A 66 -10.89 6.77 -2.68
N SER A 67 -11.09 5.74 -1.85
CA SER A 67 -12.28 5.61 -1.03
C SER A 67 -12.35 6.71 0.02
N SER A 68 -11.22 7.09 0.63
CA SER A 68 -11.20 8.19 1.60
C SER A 68 -11.64 9.50 0.97
N LYS A 69 -11.24 9.79 -0.28
CA LYS A 69 -11.71 10.98 -1.02
C LYS A 69 -13.22 11.07 -1.10
N LYS A 70 -13.91 9.95 -1.35
CA LYS A 70 -15.38 9.90 -1.38
C LYS A 70 -16.01 10.20 -0.03
N PHE A 71 -15.30 9.88 1.05
CA PHE A 71 -15.71 10.11 2.43
C PHE A 71 -14.98 11.29 3.07
N ASP A 72 -14.32 12.16 2.31
CA ASP A 72 -13.41 13.18 2.85
C ASP A 72 -14.10 14.06 3.90
N ASN A 73 -15.34 14.47 3.65
CA ASN A 73 -16.11 15.28 4.58
C ASN A 73 -16.43 14.49 5.87
N VAL A 74 -16.85 13.24 5.73
CA VAL A 74 -17.14 12.34 6.86
C VAL A 74 -15.88 12.09 7.68
N LEU A 75 -14.76 11.76 7.03
CA LEU A 75 -13.49 11.52 7.69
C LEU A 75 -12.95 12.77 8.39
N LYS A 76 -13.12 13.96 7.80
CA LYS A 76 -12.78 15.24 8.45
C LYS A 76 -13.61 15.45 9.71
N ASP A 77 -14.91 15.21 9.66
CA ASP A 77 -15.78 15.41 10.82
C ASP A 77 -15.52 14.36 11.91
N VAL A 78 -15.33 13.10 11.54
CA VAL A 78 -14.89 12.03 12.47
C VAL A 78 -13.56 12.40 13.12
N THR A 79 -12.58 12.86 12.34
CA THR A 79 -11.26 13.28 12.87
C THR A 79 -11.41 14.43 13.88
N LYS A 80 -12.25 15.43 13.58
CA LYS A 80 -12.55 16.52 14.54
C LYS A 80 -13.18 15.99 15.82
N MET A 81 -14.15 15.07 15.72
CA MET A 81 -14.81 14.46 16.88
C MET A 81 -13.82 13.67 17.73
N VAL A 82 -13.00 12.82 17.11
CA VAL A 82 -11.95 12.05 17.80
C VAL A 82 -10.98 12.99 18.51
N ASN A 83 -10.47 14.02 17.82
CA ASN A 83 -9.55 14.99 18.42
C ASN A 83 -10.19 15.74 19.60
N TYR A 84 -11.47 16.11 19.50
CA TYR A 84 -12.18 16.77 20.59
C TYR A 84 -12.33 15.89 21.84
N ILE A 85 -12.66 14.60 21.65
CA ILE A 85 -12.75 13.61 22.73
C ILE A 85 -11.38 13.39 23.37
N MET A 86 -10.36 13.14 22.55
CA MET A 86 -9.00 12.84 23.03
C MET A 86 -8.31 14.04 23.71
N ALA A 87 -8.65 15.27 23.32
CA ALA A 87 -8.04 16.47 23.90
C ALA A 87 -8.49 16.75 25.36
N HIS A 88 -9.59 16.14 25.83
CA HIS A 88 -10.16 16.42 27.13
C HIS A 88 -10.34 15.13 27.94
N ALA A 89 -9.65 15.03 29.08
CA ALA A 89 -9.67 13.83 29.92
C ALA A 89 -11.10 13.39 30.33
N LEU A 90 -11.98 14.36 30.63
CA LEU A 90 -13.37 14.06 30.98
C LEU A 90 -14.15 13.45 29.81
N ASN A 91 -14.00 14.02 28.60
CA ASN A 91 -14.67 13.50 27.41
C ASN A 91 -14.18 12.10 27.06
N PHE A 92 -12.88 11.86 27.18
CA PHE A 92 -12.30 10.54 26.98
C PHE A 92 -12.85 9.51 27.98
N GLN A 93 -12.93 9.85 29.26
CA GLN A 93 -13.49 8.97 30.28
C GLN A 93 -14.99 8.67 30.04
N GLN A 94 -15.77 9.69 29.68
CA GLN A 94 -17.18 9.51 29.33
C GLN A 94 -17.36 8.63 28.09
N PHE A 95 -16.50 8.82 27.09
CA PHE A 95 -16.51 7.99 25.89
C PHE A 95 -16.16 6.53 26.21
N GLN A 96 -15.16 6.27 27.06
CA GLN A 96 -14.83 4.91 27.50
C GLN A 96 -16.02 4.23 28.20
N ALA A 97 -16.69 4.93 29.12
CA ALA A 97 -17.87 4.38 29.80
C ALA A 97 -18.99 4.04 28.81
N LEU A 98 -19.24 4.90 27.81
CA LEU A 98 -20.21 4.63 26.75
C LEU A 98 -19.83 3.40 25.91
N VAL A 99 -18.55 3.27 25.55
CA VAL A 99 -18.03 2.16 24.75
C VAL A 99 -18.18 0.81 25.49
N GLU A 100 -17.93 0.81 26.79
CA GLU A 100 -18.15 -0.35 27.67
C GLU A 100 -19.64 -0.71 27.74
N GLU A 101 -20.53 0.28 27.89
CA GLU A 101 -21.98 0.08 27.96
C GLU A 101 -22.54 -0.57 26.68
N VAL A 102 -22.10 -0.11 25.51
CA VAL A 102 -22.56 -0.66 24.22
C VAL A 102 -21.84 -1.94 23.81
N GLN A 103 -20.93 -2.46 24.64
CA GLN A 103 -20.12 -3.64 24.36
C GLN A 103 -19.41 -3.53 23.00
N ALA A 104 -18.84 -2.36 22.71
CA ALA A 104 -18.18 -2.16 21.42
C ALA A 104 -16.99 -3.12 21.28
N GLN A 105 -16.69 -3.50 20.03
CA GLN A 105 -15.55 -4.37 19.73
C GLN A 105 -14.20 -3.74 20.11
N TYR A 106 -14.13 -2.40 20.11
CA TYR A 106 -12.92 -1.64 20.39
C TYR A 106 -13.15 -0.71 21.58
N ASN A 107 -12.23 -0.74 22.55
CA ASN A 107 -12.40 -0.08 23.85
C ASN A 107 -11.82 1.35 23.90
N CYS A 108 -11.22 1.82 22.80
CA CYS A 108 -10.65 3.15 22.69
C CYS A 108 -10.71 3.68 21.25
N LEU A 109 -10.57 5.00 21.11
CA LEU A 109 -10.29 5.63 19.83
C LEU A 109 -8.77 5.55 19.61
N LEU A 110 -8.37 4.86 18.53
CA LEU A 110 -6.99 4.51 18.10
C LEU A 110 -6.46 3.21 18.70
#